data_AF-A0A1W2H7Q5-F1
#
_entry.id   AF-A0A1W2H7Q5-F1
#
_cell.length_a   1.000
_cell.length_b   1.000
_cell.length_c   1.000
_cell.angle_alpha   90.00
_cell.angle_beta   90.00
_cell.angle_gamma   90.00
#
_symmetry.space_group_name_H-M   'P 1'
#
loop_
_entity.id
_entity.type
_entity.pdbx_description
1 polymer ?
#
loop_
_entity_poly.entity_id
_entity_poly.type
_entity_poly.pdbx_seq_one_letter_code
_entity_poly.pdbx_strand_id
1 'polypeptide(L)'
;MFQYFKKAKNYWISDASFGSLLIMLLFTVFVLPAMIESKGDTTIFLNIMFFLLFFVGIFSATEKGFLIASISMVTMHLLLRLIRFTDNPYEFYLLERIVIILNLLLLIFINMRLLFRDEEVNKYRVAGAINVYLLVALAGAFGFEYIHLSTGQSIGGDVILTGKDEDFGNYMYFSLVSTSTVGFGELYPVGMTARMLSVFLSVTGVLFPAIVIAKLVSLGSQKK
;
A
#
# COMPACT_ATOMS: atom_id res chain seq x y z
N MET A 1 37.15 -8.46 2.24
CA MET A 1 36.58 -8.00 3.54
C MET A 1 35.61 -6.81 3.37
N PHE A 2 35.99 -5.73 2.67
CA PHE A 2 35.12 -4.53 2.47
C PHE A 2 33.78 -4.79 1.74
N GLN A 3 33.77 -5.69 0.74
CA GLN A 3 32.53 -6.09 0.03
C GLN A 3 31.54 -6.87 0.91
N TYR A 4 32.04 -7.70 1.84
CA TYR A 4 31.20 -8.46 2.75
C TYR A 4 30.51 -7.55 3.77
N PHE A 5 31.24 -6.59 4.34
CA PHE A 5 30.67 -5.57 5.23
C PHE A 5 29.63 -4.69 4.53
N LYS A 6 29.85 -4.32 3.26
CA LYS A 6 28.88 -3.56 2.46
C LYS A 6 27.60 -4.38 2.19
N LYS A 7 27.74 -5.68 1.89
CA LYS A 7 26.61 -6.59 1.67
C LYS A 7 25.81 -6.80 2.95
N ALA A 8 26.47 -7.04 4.08
CA ALA A 8 25.83 -7.21 5.39
C ALA A 8 25.11 -5.92 5.86
N LYS A 9 25.75 -4.75 5.70
CA LYS A 9 25.13 -3.44 6.01
C LYS A 9 23.89 -3.17 5.16
N ASN A 10 23.95 -3.46 3.86
CA ASN A 10 22.80 -3.30 2.96
C ASN A 10 21.66 -4.26 3.32
N TYR A 11 21.98 -5.47 3.79
CA TYR A 11 21.00 -6.44 4.24
C TYR A 11 20.30 -5.97 5.52
N TRP A 12 21.06 -5.46 6.49
CA TRP A 12 20.52 -4.93 7.75
C TRP A 12 19.63 -3.68 7.55
N ILE A 13 20.03 -2.78 6.65
CA ILE A 13 19.22 -1.60 6.29
C ILE A 13 17.93 -2.04 5.61
N SER A 14 18.01 -3.02 4.71
CA SER A 14 16.83 -3.60 4.07
C SER A 14 15.90 -4.22 5.11
N ASP A 15 16.39 -5.08 6.01
CA ASP A 15 15.61 -5.75 7.05
C ASP A 15 14.94 -4.76 8.03
N ALA A 16 15.66 -3.72 8.46
CA ALA A 16 15.09 -2.66 9.30
C ALA A 16 14.00 -1.87 8.56
N SER A 17 14.15 -1.66 7.24
CA SER A 17 13.13 -0.99 6.42
C SER A 17 11.82 -1.76 6.36
N PHE A 18 11.84 -3.11 6.44
CA PHE A 18 10.61 -3.91 6.47
C PHE A 18 9.84 -3.71 7.76
N GLY A 19 10.55 -3.70 8.89
CA GLY A 19 9.94 -3.45 10.19
C GLY A 19 9.33 -2.06 10.28
N SER A 20 10.06 -1.03 9.82
CA SER A 20 9.53 0.33 9.81
C SER A 20 8.37 0.49 8.83
N LEU A 21 8.45 -0.09 7.62
CA LEU A 21 7.35 -0.07 6.65
C LEU A 21 6.11 -0.77 7.22
N LEU A 22 6.27 -1.88 7.94
CA LEU A 22 5.16 -2.58 8.58
C LEU A 22 4.47 -1.69 9.61
N ILE A 23 5.23 -1.03 10.48
CA ILE A 23 4.68 -0.12 11.49
C ILE A 23 3.91 1.02 10.80
N MET A 24 4.47 1.62 9.75
CA MET A 24 3.81 2.67 8.98
C MET A 24 2.52 2.15 8.32
N LEU A 25 2.55 0.95 7.72
CA LEU A 25 1.37 0.35 7.10
C LEU A 25 0.28 0.04 8.11
N LEU A 26 0.62 -0.54 9.26
CA LEU A 26 -0.36 -0.80 10.32
C LEU A 26 -1.03 0.50 10.79
N PHE A 27 -0.25 1.56 10.92
CA PHE A 27 -0.78 2.85 11.30
C PHE A 27 -1.68 3.46 10.21
N THR A 28 -1.23 3.48 8.96
CA THR A 28 -1.99 4.01 7.82
C THR A 28 -3.27 3.21 7.53
N VAL A 29 -3.23 1.89 7.72
CA VAL A 29 -4.35 1.00 7.37
C VAL A 29 -5.40 0.92 8.48
N PHE A 30 -4.99 0.90 9.74
CA PHE A 30 -5.91 0.67 10.87
C PHE A 30 -6.17 1.92 11.71
N VAL A 31 -5.14 2.73 11.97
CA VAL A 31 -5.26 3.88 12.88
C VAL A 31 -5.79 5.11 12.13
N LEU A 32 -5.28 5.35 10.93
CA LEU A 32 -5.63 6.53 10.15
C LEU A 32 -7.14 6.61 9.81
N PRO A 33 -7.83 5.54 9.34
CA PRO A 33 -9.28 5.58 9.13
C PRO A 33 -10.07 5.96 10.39
N ALA A 34 -9.74 5.37 11.53
CA ALA A 34 -10.40 5.68 12.81
C ALA A 34 -10.14 7.12 13.29
N MET A 35 -8.96 7.66 12.99
CA MET A 35 -8.63 9.06 13.27
C MET A 35 -9.43 10.04 12.40
N ILE A 36 -9.61 9.72 11.12
CA ILE A 36 -10.40 10.55 10.18
C ILE A 36 -11.86 10.65 10.70
N GLU A 37 -12.45 9.52 11.08
CA GLU A 37 -13.83 9.49 11.60
C GLU A 37 -14.01 10.32 12.88
N SER A 38 -13.03 10.28 13.78
CA SER A 38 -13.15 10.93 15.10
C SER A 38 -12.78 12.41 15.14
N LYS A 39 -11.87 12.89 14.28
CA LYS A 39 -11.26 14.22 14.39
C LYS A 39 -11.57 15.18 13.23
N GLY A 40 -12.33 14.76 12.21
CA GLY A 40 -12.62 15.59 11.05
C GLY A 40 -11.38 15.80 10.15
N ASP A 41 -11.01 17.06 9.85
CA ASP A 41 -9.93 17.36 8.90
C ASP A 41 -8.57 16.85 9.40
N THR A 42 -8.16 15.73 8.82
CA THR A 42 -6.90 15.04 9.09
C THR A 42 -6.01 15.05 7.84
N THR A 43 -6.33 15.92 6.88
CA THR A 43 -5.66 16.00 5.57
C THR A 43 -4.14 16.13 5.73
N ILE A 44 -3.66 17.06 6.56
CA ILE A 44 -2.22 17.27 6.79
C ILE A 44 -1.56 15.99 7.32
N PHE A 45 -2.22 15.31 8.26
CA PHE A 45 -1.71 14.12 8.89
C PHE A 45 -1.64 12.93 7.92
N LEU A 46 -2.68 12.76 7.09
CA LEU A 46 -2.71 11.78 6.01
C LEU A 46 -1.52 11.96 5.06
N ASN A 47 -1.19 13.20 4.68
CA ASN A 47 -0.09 13.47 3.75
C ASN A 47 1.26 13.12 4.35
N ILE A 48 1.46 13.47 5.62
CA ILE A 48 2.70 13.16 6.34
C ILE A 48 2.85 11.63 6.41
N MET A 49 1.78 10.89 6.69
CA MET A 49 1.79 9.43 6.70
C MET A 49 2.16 8.84 5.35
N PHE A 50 1.55 9.30 4.24
CA PHE A 50 1.91 8.80 2.91
C PHE A 50 3.32 9.17 2.48
N PHE A 51 3.77 10.38 2.77
CA PHE A 51 5.14 10.79 2.50
C PHE A 51 6.13 9.89 3.24
N LEU A 52 5.93 9.68 4.55
CA LEU A 52 6.79 8.81 5.36
C LEU A 52 6.73 7.36 4.89
N LEU A 53 5.55 6.85 4.52
CA LEU A 53 5.38 5.49 4.00
C LEU A 53 6.22 5.29 2.74
N PHE A 54 6.13 6.19 1.76
CA PHE A 54 6.92 6.06 0.54
C PHE A 54 8.40 6.34 0.77
N PHE A 55 8.74 7.30 1.63
CA PHE A 55 10.12 7.59 2.00
C PHE A 55 10.80 6.38 2.64
N VAL A 56 10.13 5.69 3.57
CA VAL A 56 10.61 4.44 4.16
C VAL A 56 10.72 3.34 3.08
N GLY A 57 9.75 3.28 2.17
CA GLY A 57 9.75 2.33 1.04
C GLY A 57 10.97 2.45 0.11
N ILE A 58 11.58 3.63 -0.03
CA ILE A 58 12.82 3.82 -0.80
C ILE A 58 13.93 2.91 -0.25
N PHE A 59 14.03 2.73 1.07
CA PHE A 59 15.08 1.93 1.69
C PHE A 59 14.90 0.42 1.47
N SER A 60 13.71 -0.02 1.07
CA SER A 60 13.47 -1.41 0.67
C SER A 60 14.03 -1.73 -0.72
N ALA A 61 14.37 -0.72 -1.53
CA ALA A 61 14.92 -0.90 -2.87
C ALA A 61 16.43 -1.20 -2.85
N THR A 62 16.82 -2.46 -3.04
CA THR A 62 18.24 -2.86 -3.02
C THR A 62 18.97 -2.67 -4.36
N GLU A 63 18.25 -2.63 -5.48
CA GLU A 63 18.84 -2.46 -6.81
C GLU A 63 18.75 -1.02 -7.29
N LYS A 64 19.78 -0.54 -8.01
CA LYS A 64 19.87 0.85 -8.46
C LYS A 64 18.64 1.29 -9.27
N GLY A 65 18.11 0.41 -10.13
CA GLY A 65 16.92 0.71 -10.94
C GLY A 65 15.68 1.01 -10.08
N PHE A 66 15.37 0.13 -9.11
CA PHE A 66 14.23 0.35 -8.21
C PHE A 66 14.46 1.52 -7.25
N LEU A 67 15.70 1.76 -6.85
CA LEU A 67 16.04 2.91 -6.01
C LEU A 67 15.74 4.22 -6.76
N ILE A 68 16.22 4.34 -8.00
CA ILE A 68 15.97 5.52 -8.84
C ILE A 68 14.47 5.68 -9.11
N ALA A 69 13.77 4.59 -9.43
CA ALA A 69 12.33 4.61 -9.66
C ALA A 69 11.53 5.01 -8.41
N SER A 70 11.92 4.55 -7.22
CA SER A 70 11.26 4.91 -5.96
C SER A 70 11.51 6.38 -5.63
N ILE A 71 12.75 6.86 -5.78
CA ILE A 71 13.08 8.28 -5.56
C ILE A 71 12.33 9.18 -6.54
N SER A 72 12.28 8.82 -7.83
CA SER A 72 11.57 9.63 -8.83
C SER A 72 10.07 9.70 -8.54
N MET A 73 9.46 8.57 -8.17
CA MET A 73 8.04 8.48 -7.86
C MET A 73 7.66 9.21 -6.55
N VAL A 74 8.50 9.16 -5.52
CA VAL A 74 8.32 9.95 -4.29
C VAL A 74 8.46 11.43 -4.56
N THR A 75 9.45 11.81 -5.37
CA THR A 75 9.65 13.21 -5.77
C THR A 75 8.46 13.73 -6.56
N MET A 76 7.95 12.94 -7.52
CA MET A 76 6.76 13.28 -8.29
C MET A 76 5.53 13.46 -7.40
N HIS A 77 5.31 12.56 -6.44
CA HIS A 77 4.23 12.69 -5.45
C HIS A 77 4.35 13.99 -4.65
N LEU A 78 5.55 14.30 -4.13
CA LEU A 78 5.80 15.56 -3.40
C LEU A 78 5.54 16.80 -4.26
N LEU A 79 5.99 16.82 -5.52
CA LEU A 79 5.80 17.96 -6.40
C LEU A 79 4.31 18.21 -6.69
N LEU A 80 3.55 17.17 -7.00
CA LEU A 80 2.10 17.26 -7.20
C LEU A 80 1.40 17.76 -5.93
N ARG A 81 1.87 17.32 -4.77
CA ARG A 81 1.35 17.79 -3.49
C ARG A 81 1.60 19.28 -3.25
N LEU A 82 2.81 19.76 -3.54
CA LEU A 82 3.16 21.18 -3.41
C LEU A 82 2.33 22.07 -4.35
N ILE A 83 2.09 21.61 -5.58
CA ILE A 83 1.22 22.32 -6.54
C ILE A 83 -0.19 22.49 -5.96
N ARG A 84 -0.70 21.48 -5.25
CA ARG A 84 -2.04 21.51 -4.64
C ARG A 84 -2.20 22.52 -3.50
N PHE A 85 -1.11 22.97 -2.90
CA PHE A 85 -1.12 24.06 -1.90
C PHE A 85 -1.23 25.46 -2.56
N THR A 86 -1.23 25.54 -3.88
CA THR A 86 -1.43 26.77 -4.67
C THR A 86 -2.91 26.94 -5.05
N ASP A 87 -3.27 28.09 -5.64
CA ASP A 87 -4.65 28.53 -5.94
C ASP A 87 -5.51 27.61 -6.85
N ASN A 88 -5.00 26.46 -7.34
CA ASN A 88 -5.76 25.47 -8.12
C ASN A 88 -5.67 24.04 -7.54
N PRO A 89 -6.44 23.73 -6.49
CA PRO A 89 -6.28 22.49 -5.73
C PRO A 89 -6.86 21.22 -6.41
N TYR A 90 -7.63 21.33 -7.50
CA TYR A 90 -8.38 20.18 -8.06
C TYR A 90 -7.85 19.68 -9.40
N GLU A 91 -7.13 20.49 -10.18
CA GLU A 91 -6.68 20.12 -11.54
C GLU A 91 -5.75 18.88 -11.54
N PHE A 92 -4.89 18.75 -10.52
CA PHE A 92 -3.89 17.68 -10.43
C PHE A 92 -4.29 16.54 -9.49
N TYR A 93 -5.51 16.56 -8.93
CA TYR A 93 -5.92 15.59 -7.90
C TYR A 93 -5.93 14.14 -8.43
N LEU A 94 -6.51 13.93 -9.60
CA LEU A 94 -6.55 12.61 -10.23
C LEU A 94 -5.14 12.11 -10.60
N LEU A 95 -4.27 13.00 -11.06
CA LEU A 95 -2.87 12.67 -11.35
C LEU A 95 -2.09 12.28 -10.09
N GLU A 96 -2.31 12.99 -8.97
CA GLU A 96 -1.75 12.63 -7.66
C GLU A 96 -2.14 11.19 -7.27
N ARG A 97 -3.41 10.81 -7.47
CA ARG A 97 -3.89 9.44 -7.21
C ARG A 97 -3.26 8.38 -8.09
N ILE A 98 -3.09 8.66 -9.39
CA ILE A 98 -2.36 7.76 -10.29
C ILE A 98 -0.93 7.54 -9.80
N VAL A 99 -0.23 8.62 -9.43
CA VAL A 99 1.15 8.53 -8.92
C VAL A 99 1.23 7.73 -7.62
N ILE A 100 0.28 7.91 -6.70
CA ILE A 100 0.17 7.10 -5.47
C ILE A 100 -0.01 5.62 -5.81
N ILE A 101 -0.92 5.27 -6.71
CA ILE A 101 -1.15 3.87 -7.14
C ILE A 101 0.13 3.28 -7.74
N LEU A 102 0.82 4.01 -8.62
CA LEU A 102 2.07 3.55 -9.23
C LEU A 102 3.19 3.34 -8.19
N ASN A 103 3.30 4.22 -7.19
CA ASN A 103 4.22 4.04 -6.06
C ASN A 103 3.90 2.76 -5.28
N LEU A 104 2.62 2.53 -4.97
CA LEU A 104 2.19 1.33 -4.24
C LEU A 104 2.48 0.06 -5.03
N LEU A 105 2.19 0.04 -6.34
CA LEU A 105 2.52 -1.10 -7.21
C LEU A 105 4.03 -1.36 -7.27
N LEU A 106 4.86 -0.32 -7.33
CA LEU A 106 6.31 -0.44 -7.27
C LEU A 106 6.76 -1.03 -5.93
N LEU A 107 6.22 -0.56 -4.80
CA LEU A 107 6.54 -1.11 -3.49
C LEU A 107 6.08 -2.56 -3.32
N ILE A 108 4.89 -2.90 -3.81
CA ILE A 108 4.40 -4.30 -3.84
C ILE A 108 5.40 -5.16 -4.61
N PHE A 109 5.83 -4.72 -5.79
CA PHE A 109 6.77 -5.47 -6.61
C PHE A 109 8.13 -5.65 -5.93
N ILE A 110 8.68 -4.60 -5.33
CA ILE A 110 9.95 -4.65 -4.58
C ILE A 110 9.85 -5.61 -3.39
N ASN A 111 8.81 -5.48 -2.56
CA ASN A 111 8.61 -6.32 -1.38
C ASN A 111 8.35 -7.79 -1.77
N MET A 112 7.58 -8.03 -2.84
CA MET A 112 7.37 -9.37 -3.40
C MET A 112 8.69 -9.99 -3.86
N ARG A 113 9.47 -9.29 -4.69
CA ARG A 113 10.73 -9.85 -5.20
C ARG A 113 11.67 -10.23 -4.06
N LEU A 114 11.72 -9.43 -2.99
CA LEU A 114 12.55 -9.74 -1.84
C LEU A 114 12.03 -10.94 -1.04
N LEU A 115 10.70 -11.07 -0.88
CA LEU A 115 10.08 -12.22 -0.23
C LEU A 115 10.45 -13.54 -0.92
N PHE A 116 10.57 -13.53 -2.26
CA PHE A 116 10.88 -14.75 -3.02
C PHE A 116 12.37 -15.01 -3.27
N ARG A 117 13.28 -14.05 -3.04
CA ARG A 117 14.68 -14.13 -3.47
C ARG A 117 15.55 -15.08 -2.65
N ASP A 118 15.38 -15.08 -1.33
CA ASP A 118 16.34 -15.74 -0.43
C ASP A 118 15.77 -17.10 0.05
N GLU A 119 16.61 -18.08 0.42
CA GLU A 119 16.16 -19.45 0.78
C GLU A 119 15.89 -19.65 2.29
N GLU A 120 16.45 -18.83 3.18
CA GLU A 120 16.27 -18.98 4.63
C GLU A 120 15.09 -18.23 5.28
N VAL A 121 14.13 -18.94 5.88
CA VAL A 121 13.03 -18.32 6.65
C VAL A 121 13.57 -17.44 7.79
N ASN A 122 13.27 -16.14 7.76
CA ASN A 122 13.61 -15.16 8.80
C ASN A 122 12.36 -14.33 9.16
N LYS A 123 12.27 -13.81 10.39
CA LYS A 123 11.17 -12.94 10.89
C LYS A 123 10.90 -11.75 9.96
N TYR A 124 11.92 -11.18 9.34
CA TYR A 124 11.79 -10.08 8.39
C TYR A 124 11.02 -10.45 7.11
N ARG A 125 10.97 -11.74 6.72
CA ARG A 125 10.17 -12.19 5.58
C ARG A 125 8.69 -12.26 5.90
N VAL A 126 8.35 -12.65 7.12
CA VAL A 126 6.96 -12.62 7.58
C VAL A 126 6.48 -11.16 7.57
N ALA A 127 7.30 -10.22 8.08
CA ALA A 127 7.01 -8.79 7.97
C ALA A 127 6.86 -8.34 6.52
N GLY A 128 7.75 -8.75 5.60
CA GLY A 128 7.64 -8.44 4.18
C GLY A 128 6.38 -9.00 3.51
N ALA A 129 5.95 -10.22 3.85
CA ALA A 129 4.70 -10.78 3.36
C ALA A 129 3.47 -10.00 3.87
N ILE A 130 3.48 -9.63 5.15
CA ILE A 130 2.42 -8.76 5.72
C ILE A 130 2.42 -7.40 5.02
N ASN A 131 3.60 -6.81 4.77
CA ASN A 131 3.71 -5.55 4.04
C ASN A 131 3.07 -5.64 2.66
N VAL A 132 3.35 -6.69 1.88
CA VAL A 132 2.72 -6.89 0.57
C VAL A 132 1.20 -6.98 0.70
N TYR A 133 0.69 -7.76 1.66
CA TYR A 133 -0.74 -7.92 1.88
C TYR A 133 -1.44 -6.58 2.19
N LEU A 134 -0.85 -5.78 3.09
CA LEU A 134 -1.37 -4.47 3.45
C LEU A 134 -1.22 -3.44 2.31
N LEU A 135 -0.13 -3.48 1.55
CA LEU A 135 0.07 -2.62 0.38
C LEU A 135 -0.96 -2.93 -0.72
N VAL A 136 -1.33 -4.21 -0.93
CA VAL A 136 -2.39 -4.59 -1.87
C VAL A 136 -3.73 -4.02 -1.44
N ALA A 137 -4.09 -4.13 -0.16
CA ALA A 137 -5.31 -3.52 0.35
C ALA A 137 -5.29 -1.99 0.21
N LEU A 138 -4.16 -1.34 0.49
CA LEU A 138 -4.00 0.10 0.31
C LEU A 138 -4.11 0.53 -1.16
N ALA A 139 -3.53 -0.24 -2.09
CA ALA A 139 -3.66 0.00 -3.52
C ALA A 139 -5.12 -0.17 -3.99
N GLY A 140 -5.83 -1.14 -3.44
CA GLY A 140 -7.27 -1.33 -3.67
C GLY A 140 -8.09 -0.12 -3.24
N ALA A 141 -7.79 0.46 -2.07
CA ALA A 141 -8.47 1.65 -1.55
C ALA A 141 -8.34 2.83 -2.54
N PHE A 142 -7.11 3.14 -2.96
CA PHE A 142 -6.87 4.16 -3.98
C PHE A 142 -7.46 3.80 -5.35
N GLY A 143 -7.58 2.51 -5.67
CA GLY A 143 -8.29 2.06 -6.87
C GLY A 143 -9.78 2.41 -6.82
N PHE A 144 -10.46 2.20 -5.69
CA PHE A 144 -11.85 2.59 -5.52
C PHE A 144 -12.04 4.10 -5.53
N GLU A 145 -11.12 4.85 -4.91
CA GLU A 145 -11.12 6.31 -4.97
C GLU A 145 -10.94 6.79 -6.42
N TYR A 146 -9.97 6.24 -7.15
CA TYR A 146 -9.75 6.58 -8.56
C TYR A 146 -10.99 6.31 -9.42
N ILE A 147 -11.67 5.18 -9.22
CA ILE A 147 -12.91 4.86 -9.93
C ILE A 147 -14.00 5.90 -9.59
N HIS A 148 -14.13 6.29 -8.32
CA HIS A 148 -15.09 7.30 -7.89
C HIS A 148 -14.81 8.64 -8.58
N LEU A 149 -13.57 9.10 -8.57
CA LEU A 149 -13.17 10.37 -9.19
C LEU A 149 -13.37 10.36 -10.71
N SER A 150 -13.23 9.20 -11.35
CA SER A 150 -13.34 9.08 -12.80
C SER A 150 -14.79 8.92 -13.28
N THR A 151 -15.66 8.31 -12.48
CA THR A 151 -17.01 7.89 -12.92
C THR A 151 -18.15 8.44 -12.06
N GLY A 152 -17.84 9.04 -10.91
CA GLY A 152 -18.78 9.48 -9.89
C GLY A 152 -19.35 8.35 -9.02
N GLN A 153 -19.05 7.07 -9.30
CA GLN A 153 -19.62 5.93 -8.59
C GLN A 153 -18.58 4.81 -8.44
N SER A 154 -18.31 4.36 -7.20
CA SER A 154 -17.42 3.21 -6.96
C SER A 154 -17.89 2.32 -5.82
N ILE A 155 -18.24 2.92 -4.68
CA ILE A 155 -18.79 2.24 -3.50
C ILE A 155 -20.13 2.89 -3.18
N GLY A 156 -21.13 2.07 -2.88
CA GLY A 156 -22.43 2.48 -2.36
C GLY A 156 -22.66 1.89 -0.98
N GLY A 157 -23.72 2.36 -0.32
CA GLY A 157 -24.06 2.05 1.07
C GLY A 157 -24.61 3.29 1.77
N ASP A 158 -24.70 3.24 3.10
CA ASP A 158 -25.07 4.41 3.92
C ASP A 158 -23.86 5.34 4.13
N VAL A 159 -23.31 5.83 3.01
CA VAL A 159 -22.14 6.71 2.98
C VAL A 159 -22.26 7.71 1.84
N ILE A 160 -21.84 8.95 2.09
CA ILE A 160 -21.75 10.00 1.08
C ILE A 160 -20.26 10.27 0.82
N LEU A 161 -19.80 9.90 -0.37
CA LEU A 161 -18.42 10.15 -0.80
C LEU A 161 -18.34 11.54 -1.41
N THR A 162 -17.41 12.35 -0.91
CA THR A 162 -17.23 13.76 -1.30
C THR A 162 -16.14 13.96 -2.36
N GLY A 163 -15.39 12.91 -2.71
CA GLY A 163 -14.23 12.95 -3.59
C GLY A 163 -13.00 13.57 -2.95
N LYS A 164 -12.90 13.56 -1.60
CA LYS A 164 -11.82 14.22 -0.84
C LYS A 164 -11.03 13.24 0.01
N ASP A 165 -9.91 13.72 0.57
CA ASP A 165 -9.03 12.97 1.47
C ASP A 165 -9.79 12.37 2.70
N GLU A 166 -10.91 12.99 3.12
CA GLU A 166 -11.79 12.51 4.20
C GLU A 166 -12.46 11.16 3.89
N ASP A 167 -12.68 10.84 2.62
CA ASP A 167 -13.33 9.58 2.21
C ASP A 167 -12.37 8.38 2.31
N PHE A 168 -11.07 8.63 2.54
CA PHE A 168 -10.03 7.59 2.59
C PHE A 168 -10.40 6.44 3.53
N GLY A 169 -11.01 6.74 4.68
CA GLY A 169 -11.42 5.72 5.65
C GLY A 169 -12.40 4.69 5.06
N ASN A 170 -13.38 5.14 4.29
CA ASN A 170 -14.37 4.28 3.64
C ASN A 170 -13.74 3.41 2.55
N TYR A 171 -12.86 3.98 1.73
CA TYR A 171 -12.14 3.23 0.70
C TYR A 171 -11.19 2.18 1.31
N MET A 172 -10.46 2.55 2.36
CA MET A 172 -9.55 1.65 3.06
C MET A 172 -10.33 0.50 3.73
N TYR A 173 -11.43 0.83 4.40
CA TYR A 173 -12.33 -0.15 5.01
C TYR A 173 -12.85 -1.15 3.96
N PHE A 174 -13.48 -0.66 2.89
CA PHE A 174 -14.06 -1.50 1.85
C PHE A 174 -13.00 -2.38 1.15
N SER A 175 -11.81 -1.83 0.94
CA SER A 175 -10.69 -2.58 0.38
C SER A 175 -10.23 -3.71 1.31
N LEU A 176 -10.10 -3.45 2.61
CA LEU A 176 -9.71 -4.49 3.59
C LEU A 176 -10.74 -5.60 3.69
N VAL A 177 -12.04 -5.28 3.76
CA VAL A 177 -13.09 -6.32 3.85
C VAL A 177 -13.20 -7.12 2.56
N SER A 178 -12.87 -6.52 1.40
CA SER A 178 -12.73 -7.23 0.13
C SER A 178 -11.49 -8.15 0.15
N THR A 179 -10.31 -7.64 0.50
CA THR A 179 -9.05 -8.41 0.53
C THR A 179 -9.06 -9.51 1.60
N SER A 180 -9.76 -9.32 2.71
CA SER A 180 -9.90 -10.34 3.76
C SER A 180 -11.05 -11.31 3.51
N THR A 181 -11.85 -11.09 2.46
CA THR A 181 -13.05 -11.89 2.12
C THR A 181 -14.12 -11.92 3.21
N VAL A 182 -14.15 -10.91 4.09
CA VAL A 182 -15.16 -10.79 5.14
C VAL A 182 -16.48 -10.29 4.57
N GLY A 183 -16.44 -9.20 3.79
CA GLY A 183 -17.60 -8.65 3.08
C GLY A 183 -18.85 -8.44 3.96
N PHE A 184 -18.75 -7.62 5.02
CA PHE A 184 -19.86 -7.35 5.95
C PHE A 184 -21.16 -6.88 5.27
N GLY A 185 -21.07 -6.21 4.11
CA GLY A 185 -22.19 -5.96 3.19
C GLY A 185 -22.92 -4.63 3.39
N GLU A 186 -22.47 -3.82 4.35
CA GLU A 186 -22.90 -2.43 4.53
C GLU A 186 -22.39 -1.50 3.43
N LEU A 187 -21.18 -1.77 2.92
CA LEU A 187 -20.62 -1.14 1.73
C LEU A 187 -20.54 -2.17 0.60
N TYR A 188 -20.91 -1.76 -0.62
CA TYR A 188 -20.90 -2.62 -1.79
C TYR A 188 -20.39 -1.90 -3.04
N PRO A 189 -19.76 -2.63 -3.99
CA PRO A 189 -19.19 -2.02 -5.18
C PRO A 189 -20.28 -1.66 -6.21
N VAL A 190 -20.23 -0.43 -6.71
CA VAL A 190 -21.15 0.12 -7.71
C VAL A 190 -20.43 0.24 -9.06
N GLY A 191 -21.06 -0.29 -10.12
CA GLY A 191 -20.47 -0.38 -11.45
C GLY A 191 -19.55 -1.59 -11.64
N MET A 192 -19.38 -2.00 -12.91
CA MET A 192 -18.64 -3.22 -13.23
C MET A 192 -17.14 -3.12 -12.89
N THR A 193 -16.53 -1.95 -13.08
CA THR A 193 -15.11 -1.73 -12.77
C THR A 193 -14.81 -1.90 -11.28
N ALA A 194 -15.62 -1.31 -10.40
CA ALA A 194 -15.46 -1.47 -8.95
C ALA A 194 -15.74 -2.91 -8.51
N ARG A 195 -16.74 -3.57 -9.10
CA ARG A 195 -17.01 -5.00 -8.84
C ARG A 195 -15.82 -5.87 -9.19
N MET A 196 -15.22 -5.68 -10.36
CA MET A 196 -14.05 -6.47 -10.78
C MET A 196 -12.83 -6.18 -9.91
N LEU A 197 -12.63 -4.93 -9.45
CA LEU A 197 -11.57 -4.62 -8.49
C LEU A 197 -11.81 -5.33 -7.15
N SER A 198 -13.02 -5.31 -6.61
CA SER A 198 -13.37 -6.03 -5.37
C SER A 198 -13.18 -7.55 -5.51
N VAL A 199 -13.59 -8.15 -6.64
CA VAL A 199 -13.34 -9.56 -6.94
C VAL A 199 -11.84 -9.85 -7.02
N PHE A 200 -11.06 -9.01 -7.70
CA PHE A 200 -9.61 -9.15 -7.79
C PHE A 200 -8.93 -9.10 -6.41
N LEU A 201 -9.34 -8.16 -5.56
CA LEU A 201 -8.85 -8.05 -4.19
C LEU A 201 -9.21 -9.30 -3.37
N SER A 202 -10.42 -9.83 -3.51
CA SER A 202 -10.88 -11.04 -2.82
C SER A 202 -10.07 -12.28 -3.24
N VAL A 203 -9.87 -12.47 -4.55
CA VAL A 203 -9.06 -13.57 -5.09
C VAL A 203 -7.61 -13.46 -4.63
N THR A 204 -7.02 -12.27 -4.73
CA THR A 204 -5.65 -12.01 -4.26
C THR A 204 -5.54 -12.26 -2.75
N GLY A 205 -6.56 -11.85 -2.00
CA GLY A 205 -6.71 -12.03 -0.57
C GLY A 205 -6.61 -13.46 -0.07
N VAL A 206 -7.20 -14.41 -0.82
CA VAL A 206 -7.16 -15.84 -0.50
C VAL A 206 -5.87 -16.48 -1.02
N LEU A 207 -5.49 -16.19 -2.26
CA LEU A 207 -4.35 -16.84 -2.90
C LEU A 207 -3.02 -16.42 -2.28
N PHE A 208 -2.87 -15.15 -1.89
CA PHE A 208 -1.60 -14.64 -1.39
C PHE A 208 -1.16 -15.32 -0.08
N PRO A 209 -1.97 -15.35 1.00
CA PRO A 209 -1.61 -16.07 2.23
C PRO A 209 -1.34 -17.55 1.97
N ALA A 210 -2.16 -18.21 1.12
CA ALA A 210 -1.96 -19.62 0.77
C ALA A 210 -0.59 -19.88 0.13
N ILE A 211 -0.20 -19.07 -0.85
CA ILE A 211 1.11 -19.18 -1.53
C ILE A 211 2.26 -18.90 -0.56
N VAL A 212 2.14 -17.86 0.27
CA VAL A 212 3.17 -17.50 1.24
C VAL A 212 3.36 -18.60 2.28
N ILE A 213 2.27 -19.13 2.85
CA ILE A 213 2.33 -20.22 3.83
C ILE A 213 2.97 -21.46 3.20
N ALA A 214 2.52 -21.85 2.00
CA ALA A 214 3.09 -23.00 1.29
C ALA A 214 4.61 -22.85 1.07
N LYS A 215 5.07 -21.66 0.67
CA LYS A 215 6.51 -21.39 0.52
C LYS A 215 7.26 -21.45 1.85
N LEU A 216 6.74 -20.84 2.91
CA LEU A 216 7.39 -20.85 4.23
C LEU A 216 7.50 -22.26 4.80
N VAL A 217 6.46 -23.08 4.64
CA VAL A 217 6.46 -24.50 5.06
C VAL A 217 7.46 -25.31 4.24
N SER A 218 7.51 -25.12 2.91
CA SER A 218 8.48 -25.79 2.04
C SER A 218 9.92 -25.50 2.47
N LEU A 219 10.25 -24.24 2.73
CA LEU A 219 11.59 -23.85 3.18
C LEU A 219 11.93 -24.40 4.58
N GLY A 220 10.95 -24.46 5.49
CA GLY A 220 11.12 -25.08 6.81
C GLY A 220 11.36 -26.59 6.73
N SER A 221 10.75 -27.27 5.75
CA SER A 221 10.88 -28.73 5.57
C SER A 221 12.24 -29.16 5.00
N GLN A 222 12.89 -28.32 4.20
CA GLN A 222 14.22 -28.58 3.63
C GLN A 222 15.38 -28.42 4.62
N LYS A 223 15.13 -27.81 5.79
CA LYS A 223 16.11 -27.65 6.88
C LYS A 223 16.22 -28.88 7.82
N LYS A 224 15.54 -29.98 7.49
CA LYS A 224 15.70 -31.29 8.16
C LYS A 224 16.58 -32.20 7.31
#